data_AF-A0A919MAX9-F1
#
_entry.id   AF-A0A919MAX9-F1
#
_cell.length_a   1.000
_cell.length_b   1.000
_cell.length_c   1.000
_cell.angle_alpha   90.00
_cell.angle_beta   90.00
_cell.angle_gamma   90.00
#
_symmetry.space_group_name_H-M   'P 1'
#
loop_
_entity.id
_entity.type
_entity.pdbx_description
1 polymer ?
#
loop_
_entity_poly.entity_id
_entity_poly.type
_entity_poly.pdbx_seq_one_letter_code
_entity_poly.pdbx_strand_id
1 'polypeptide(L)'
;MAKRNTQNYLGDLGEAEAYIELLRIGAGINSLTQSDSGWDLHLHLPAKPMILTSTGSASWELGGRAAHVQVKKQTSRSAPKLGIGTARGWITGTVAGTPSFLFIVDGKKNIQYATPCGISDWLEGRHSMPNENRRAIAGMKLNAFEASRFSRISHLWSAYPNVLLGLSGLDRALHGCLHPDWTDVSGWISEIALGWFNVASIGNDDTGYWWSKGSDFFDTAARAMRLDEPGLEEVYQSLEEMTQQALAPRWSTGWDLGLPVGVYTKKADPDSCRTDAVNMIEEVFSALPRPARRKTKRRHFFPGA
;
A
#
# COMPACT_ATOMS: atom_id res chain seq x y z
N MET A 1 -29.40 -12.87 -30.71
CA MET A 1 -28.13 -12.12 -30.81
C MET A 1 -28.03 -11.20 -29.61
N ALA A 2 -26.94 -11.29 -28.83
CA ALA A 2 -26.70 -10.35 -27.73
C ALA A 2 -26.42 -8.95 -28.31
N LYS A 3 -27.13 -7.91 -27.86
CA LYS A 3 -26.86 -6.51 -28.23
C LYS A 3 -25.85 -5.93 -27.25
N ARG A 4 -24.68 -5.54 -27.75
CA ARG A 4 -23.70 -4.74 -26.98
C ARG A 4 -24.19 -3.30 -26.94
N ASN A 5 -24.42 -2.76 -25.75
CA ASN A 5 -24.82 -1.37 -25.59
C ASN A 5 -23.56 -0.46 -25.49
N THR A 6 -23.76 0.84 -25.65
CA THR A 6 -22.67 1.84 -25.59
C THR A 6 -21.92 1.81 -24.27
N GLN A 7 -22.60 1.50 -23.16
CA GLN A 7 -21.98 1.50 -21.84
C GLN A 7 -21.04 0.32 -21.64
N ASN A 8 -21.39 -0.86 -22.16
CA ASN A 8 -20.50 -2.03 -22.19
C ASN A 8 -19.25 -1.70 -23.01
N TYR A 9 -19.42 -1.16 -24.22
CA TYR A 9 -18.30 -0.74 -25.07
C TYR A 9 -17.34 0.25 -24.38
N LEU A 10 -17.89 1.23 -23.66
CA LEU A 10 -17.07 2.19 -22.89
C LEU A 10 -16.35 1.55 -21.70
N GLY A 11 -16.99 0.56 -21.06
CA GLY A 11 -16.35 -0.25 -20.02
C GLY A 11 -15.16 -1.02 -20.59
N ASP A 12 -15.38 -1.74 -21.68
CA ASP A 12 -14.35 -2.54 -22.37
C ASP A 12 -13.16 -1.67 -22.82
N LEU A 13 -13.42 -0.43 -23.30
CA LEU A 13 -12.36 0.53 -23.62
C LEU A 13 -11.56 0.97 -22.39
N GLY A 14 -12.23 1.22 -21.26
CA GLY A 14 -11.56 1.57 -20.01
C GLY A 14 -10.69 0.42 -19.50
N GLU A 15 -11.19 -0.82 -19.57
CA GLU A 15 -10.43 -2.03 -19.24
C GLU A 15 -9.19 -2.18 -20.12
N ALA A 16 -9.32 -1.98 -21.43
CA ALA A 16 -8.18 -2.03 -22.35
C ALA A 16 -7.12 -0.96 -22.04
N GLU A 17 -7.54 0.26 -21.64
CA GLU A 17 -6.63 1.34 -21.24
C GLU A 17 -5.86 0.97 -19.95
N ALA A 18 -6.55 0.45 -18.93
CA ALA A 18 -5.91 -0.04 -17.71
C ALA A 18 -4.98 -1.24 -17.98
N TYR A 19 -5.40 -2.15 -18.85
CA TYR A 19 -4.63 -3.34 -19.25
C TYR A 19 -3.24 -2.95 -19.80
N ILE A 20 -3.18 -1.96 -20.70
CA ILE A 20 -1.91 -1.47 -21.27
C ILE A 20 -0.98 -0.93 -20.18
N GLU A 21 -1.50 -0.12 -19.25
CA GLU A 21 -0.69 0.45 -18.17
C GLU A 21 -0.22 -0.61 -17.16
N LEU A 22 -1.03 -1.64 -16.92
CA LEU A 22 -0.66 -2.77 -16.06
C LEU A 22 0.38 -3.69 -16.70
N LEU A 23 0.35 -3.87 -18.02
CA LEU A 23 1.44 -4.55 -18.73
C LEU A 23 2.77 -3.80 -18.56
N ARG A 24 2.76 -2.47 -18.54
CA ARG A 24 4.00 -1.67 -18.34
C ARG A 24 4.67 -1.91 -17.00
N ILE A 25 3.93 -2.36 -15.98
CA ILE A 25 4.55 -2.72 -14.69
C ILE A 25 5.01 -4.18 -14.63
N GLY A 26 4.95 -4.92 -15.75
CA GLY A 26 5.35 -6.32 -15.83
C GLY A 26 4.32 -7.30 -15.26
N ALA A 27 3.07 -6.88 -15.07
CA ALA A 27 2.01 -7.78 -14.58
C ALA A 27 1.61 -8.78 -15.68
N GLY A 28 1.47 -10.06 -15.30
CA GLY A 28 0.70 -11.03 -16.09
C GLY A 28 -0.79 -10.81 -15.82
N ILE A 29 -1.61 -10.64 -16.85
CA ILE A 29 -3.01 -10.21 -16.69
C ILE A 29 -3.97 -11.24 -17.26
N ASN A 30 -4.85 -11.76 -16.41
CA ASN A 30 -6.01 -12.55 -16.80
C ASN A 30 -7.25 -11.66 -16.76
N SER A 31 -7.93 -11.51 -17.91
CA SER A 31 -9.22 -10.83 -17.97
C SER A 31 -10.33 -11.73 -17.41
N LEU A 32 -11.19 -11.16 -16.57
CA LEU A 32 -12.29 -11.84 -15.89
C LEU A 32 -13.66 -11.43 -16.44
N THR A 33 -13.72 -11.02 -17.72
CA THR A 33 -14.88 -10.41 -18.43
C THR A 33 -16.24 -11.15 -18.40
N GLN A 34 -16.39 -12.23 -17.63
CA GLN A 34 -17.65 -12.97 -17.48
C GLN A 34 -17.90 -13.48 -16.05
N SER A 35 -17.09 -13.09 -15.06
CA SER A 35 -17.28 -13.54 -13.69
C SER A 35 -18.14 -12.56 -12.88
N ASP A 36 -19.17 -13.07 -12.18
CA ASP A 36 -20.01 -12.29 -11.25
C ASP A 36 -19.26 -11.85 -9.98
N SER A 37 -17.95 -12.08 -9.94
CA SER A 37 -17.08 -11.78 -8.81
C SER A 37 -16.90 -10.27 -8.57
N GLY A 38 -17.26 -9.45 -9.56
CA GLY A 38 -17.10 -8.01 -9.49
C GLY A 38 -15.65 -7.57 -9.55
N TRP A 39 -14.80 -8.30 -10.26
CA TRP A 39 -13.45 -7.89 -10.69
C TRP A 39 -13.35 -7.99 -12.21
N ASP A 40 -12.62 -7.07 -12.84
CA ASP A 40 -12.42 -7.10 -14.29
C ASP A 40 -11.09 -7.80 -14.65
N LEU A 41 -10.05 -7.62 -13.82
CA LEU A 41 -8.71 -8.12 -14.08
C LEU A 41 -8.13 -8.83 -12.85
N HIS A 42 -7.47 -9.96 -13.09
CA HIS A 42 -6.61 -10.65 -12.12
C HIS A 42 -5.16 -10.52 -12.55
N LEU A 43 -4.32 -10.05 -11.64
CA LEU A 43 -2.92 -9.74 -11.86
C LEU A 43 -2.04 -10.79 -11.19
N HIS A 44 -1.07 -11.30 -11.95
CA HIS A 44 0.12 -11.97 -11.46
C HIS A 44 1.26 -10.95 -11.44
N LEU A 45 1.76 -10.62 -10.26
CA LEU A 45 2.74 -9.56 -10.11
C LEU A 45 4.18 -10.10 -10.23
N PRO A 46 5.11 -9.28 -10.76
CA PRO A 46 6.52 -9.66 -10.82
C PRO A 46 7.10 -9.83 -9.41
N ALA A 47 8.17 -10.62 -9.29
CA ALA A 47 8.84 -10.87 -8.01
C ALA A 47 9.40 -9.59 -7.38
N LYS A 48 9.73 -8.59 -8.20
CA LYS A 48 10.21 -7.28 -7.78
C LYS A 48 9.49 -6.17 -8.57
N PRO A 49 9.33 -4.97 -7.99
CA PRO A 49 8.80 -3.82 -8.72
C PRO A 49 9.62 -3.56 -9.98
N MET A 50 8.95 -3.48 -11.13
CA MET A 50 9.61 -3.21 -12.41
C MET A 50 8.77 -2.32 -13.31
N ILE A 51 9.43 -1.73 -14.30
CA ILE A 51 8.80 -0.98 -15.39
C ILE A 51 9.39 -1.47 -16.70
N LEU A 52 8.53 -2.07 -17.52
CA LEU A 52 8.85 -2.43 -18.89
C LEU A 52 8.92 -1.15 -19.71
N THR A 53 10.13 -0.81 -20.12
CA THR A 53 10.39 0.19 -21.15
C THR A 53 10.45 -0.51 -22.50
N SER A 54 10.29 0.24 -23.59
CA SER A 54 10.40 -0.30 -24.96
C SER A 54 11.75 -0.95 -25.28
N THR A 55 12.76 -0.75 -24.43
CA THR A 55 14.12 -1.33 -24.53
C THR A 55 14.42 -2.36 -23.42
N GLY A 56 13.41 -2.76 -22.64
CA GLY A 56 13.57 -3.55 -21.40
C GLY A 56 13.83 -5.05 -21.60
N SER A 57 14.32 -5.68 -20.52
CA SER A 57 14.64 -7.12 -20.38
C SER A 57 13.67 -8.05 -21.10
N ALA A 58 14.20 -9.01 -21.87
CA ALA A 58 13.43 -10.01 -22.60
C ALA A 58 12.61 -10.97 -21.71
N SER A 59 12.90 -11.01 -20.41
CA SER A 59 12.20 -11.88 -19.44
C SER A 59 12.21 -11.29 -18.03
N TRP A 60 11.20 -11.65 -17.24
CA TRP A 60 11.11 -11.37 -15.80
C TRP A 60 10.42 -12.53 -15.09
N GLU A 61 10.62 -12.62 -13.78
CA GLU A 61 10.06 -13.68 -12.95
C GLU A 61 8.77 -13.22 -12.27
N LEU A 62 7.76 -14.09 -12.26
CA LEU A 62 6.55 -13.89 -11.48
C LEU A 62 6.83 -14.19 -10.00
N GLY A 63 6.32 -13.36 -9.11
CA GLY A 63 6.56 -13.49 -7.67
C GLY A 63 5.63 -14.48 -6.95
N GLY A 64 4.71 -15.11 -7.68
CA GLY A 64 3.61 -15.89 -7.10
C GLY A 64 2.57 -15.06 -6.34
N ARG A 65 2.71 -13.73 -6.35
CA ARG A 65 1.79 -12.78 -5.70
C ARG A 65 0.70 -12.35 -6.67
N ALA A 66 -0.50 -12.15 -6.14
CA ALA A 66 -1.67 -11.77 -6.94
C ALA A 66 -2.33 -10.49 -6.44
N ALA A 67 -3.04 -9.82 -7.34
CA ALA A 67 -3.91 -8.70 -7.02
C ALA A 67 -5.13 -8.68 -7.96
N HIS A 68 -6.21 -8.03 -7.53
CA HIS A 68 -7.38 -7.80 -8.37
C HIS A 68 -7.51 -6.33 -8.72
N VAL A 69 -8.02 -6.05 -9.92
CA VAL A 69 -8.37 -4.71 -10.36
C VAL A 69 -9.79 -4.72 -10.88
N GLN A 70 -10.62 -3.84 -10.34
CA GLN A 70 -11.86 -3.42 -10.98
C GLN A 70 -11.58 -2.12 -11.72
N VAL A 71 -12.03 -2.02 -12.96
CA VAL A 71 -11.97 -0.81 -13.77
C VAL A 71 -13.37 -0.19 -13.88
N LYS A 72 -13.44 1.13 -13.82
CA LYS A 72 -14.66 1.88 -14.11
C LYS A 72 -14.32 3.06 -15.00
N LYS A 73 -15.06 3.20 -16.12
CA LYS A 73 -14.96 4.37 -16.98
C LYS A 73 -15.78 5.53 -16.38
N GLN A 74 -15.15 6.66 -16.16
CA GLN A 74 -15.81 7.90 -15.80
C GLN A 74 -16.24 8.63 -17.08
N THR A 75 -17.54 8.95 -17.17
CA THR A 75 -18.09 9.76 -18.27
C THR A 75 -18.45 11.15 -17.75
N SER A 76 -18.57 12.13 -18.64
CA SER A 76 -19.03 13.47 -18.29
C SER A 76 -20.45 13.51 -17.70
N ARG A 77 -21.24 12.45 -17.91
CA ARG A 77 -22.66 12.39 -17.53
C ARG A 77 -22.91 11.64 -16.22
N SER A 78 -21.98 10.83 -15.75
CA SER A 78 -22.19 10.01 -14.56
C SER A 78 -20.88 9.69 -13.84
N ALA A 79 -20.87 9.92 -12.53
CA ALA A 79 -19.81 9.44 -11.65
C ALA A 79 -19.80 7.90 -11.62
N PRO A 80 -18.62 7.27 -11.50
CA PRO A 80 -18.51 5.85 -11.27
C PRO A 80 -19.25 5.44 -9.98
N LYS A 81 -19.82 4.24 -10.00
CA LYS A 81 -20.57 3.68 -8.86
C LYS A 81 -19.89 2.42 -8.38
N LEU A 82 -19.91 2.23 -7.06
CA LEU A 82 -19.39 1.04 -6.41
C LEU A 82 -20.47 0.45 -5.49
N GLY A 83 -20.75 -0.84 -5.68
CA GLY A 83 -21.63 -1.61 -4.82
C GLY A 83 -21.00 -1.83 -3.45
N ILE A 84 -21.82 -1.71 -2.41
CA ILE A 84 -21.38 -1.82 -1.01
C ILE A 84 -20.92 -3.23 -0.69
N GLY A 85 -21.74 -4.22 -1.08
CA GLY A 85 -21.42 -5.63 -0.90
C GLY A 85 -20.13 -6.00 -1.63
N THR A 86 -19.97 -5.49 -2.85
CA THR A 86 -18.76 -5.64 -3.66
C THR A 86 -17.53 -5.07 -2.95
N ALA A 87 -17.59 -3.81 -2.49
CA ALA A 87 -16.49 -3.18 -1.78
C ALA A 87 -16.12 -3.95 -0.49
N ARG A 88 -17.10 -4.40 0.29
CA ARG A 88 -16.84 -5.24 1.48
C ARG A 88 -16.17 -6.55 1.10
N GLY A 89 -16.66 -7.22 0.05
CA GLY A 89 -16.05 -8.44 -0.47
C GLY A 89 -14.59 -8.24 -0.90
N TRP A 90 -14.27 -7.10 -1.50
CA TRP A 90 -12.90 -6.73 -1.86
C TRP A 90 -11.99 -6.52 -0.65
N ILE A 91 -12.48 -5.85 0.40
CA ILE A 91 -11.74 -5.69 1.67
C ILE A 91 -11.54 -7.05 2.33
N THR A 92 -12.57 -7.90 2.39
CA THR A 92 -12.43 -9.28 2.90
C THR A 92 -11.41 -10.09 2.10
N GLY A 93 -11.39 -9.96 0.77
CA GLY A 93 -10.37 -10.60 -0.09
C GLY A 93 -8.96 -10.06 0.19
N THR A 94 -8.83 -8.76 0.48
CA THR A 94 -7.58 -8.14 0.89
C THR A 94 -7.08 -8.74 2.21
N VAL A 95 -7.96 -8.85 3.22
CA VAL A 95 -7.68 -9.50 4.51
C VAL A 95 -7.28 -10.99 4.35
N ALA A 96 -7.75 -11.63 3.28
CA ALA A 96 -7.38 -13.00 2.93
C ALA A 96 -6.07 -13.11 2.12
N GLY A 97 -5.40 -11.99 1.84
CA GLY A 97 -4.09 -11.98 1.17
C GLY A 97 -4.09 -11.52 -0.29
N THR A 98 -5.24 -11.15 -0.88
CA THR A 98 -5.30 -10.68 -2.28
C THR A 98 -5.88 -9.26 -2.36
N PRO A 99 -5.05 -8.22 -2.47
CA PRO A 99 -5.52 -6.84 -2.52
C PRO A 99 -6.37 -6.57 -3.76
N SER A 100 -7.41 -5.76 -3.59
CA SER A 100 -8.27 -5.30 -4.69
C SER A 100 -8.17 -3.80 -4.88
N PHE A 101 -7.80 -3.37 -6.09
CA PHE A 101 -7.73 -1.96 -6.47
C PHE A 101 -8.94 -1.55 -7.32
N LEU A 102 -9.39 -0.31 -7.18
CA LEU A 102 -10.39 0.29 -8.06
C LEU A 102 -9.73 1.31 -8.97
N PHE A 103 -9.74 1.07 -10.28
CA PHE A 103 -9.22 1.97 -11.30
C PHE A 103 -10.35 2.78 -11.91
N ILE A 104 -10.16 4.10 -11.98
CA ILE A 104 -11.07 5.03 -12.64
C ILE A 104 -10.36 5.60 -13.86
N VAL A 105 -10.96 5.40 -15.04
CA VAL A 105 -10.41 5.90 -16.30
C VAL A 105 -11.31 6.99 -16.84
N ASP A 106 -10.79 8.19 -17.04
CA ASP A 106 -11.58 9.32 -17.52
C ASP A 106 -11.68 9.36 -19.06
N GLY A 107 -12.45 10.32 -19.60
CA GLY A 107 -12.60 10.50 -21.05
C GLY A 107 -11.33 10.96 -21.78
N LYS A 108 -10.30 11.39 -21.06
CA LYS A 108 -8.98 11.79 -21.57
C LYS A 108 -7.93 10.69 -21.38
N LYS A 109 -8.35 9.48 -20.97
CA LYS A 109 -7.49 8.33 -20.66
C LYS A 109 -6.58 8.53 -19.46
N ASN A 110 -6.84 9.51 -18.60
CA ASN A 110 -6.15 9.58 -17.32
C ASN A 110 -6.68 8.47 -16.43
N ILE A 111 -5.76 7.76 -15.78
CA ILE A 111 -6.08 6.71 -14.83
C ILE A 111 -5.84 7.23 -13.41
N GLN A 112 -6.83 7.03 -12.56
CA GLN A 112 -6.69 7.16 -11.12
C GLN A 112 -7.03 5.82 -10.48
N TYR A 113 -6.59 5.60 -9.24
CA TYR A 113 -6.94 4.38 -8.52
C TYR A 113 -7.13 4.59 -7.02
N ALA A 114 -7.98 3.78 -6.42
CA ALA A 114 -8.05 3.60 -4.97
C ALA A 114 -7.31 2.32 -4.56
N THR A 115 -6.58 2.41 -3.46
CA THR A 115 -6.01 1.27 -2.75
C THR A 115 -7.08 0.61 -1.87
N PRO A 116 -6.84 -0.60 -1.34
CA PRO A 116 -7.73 -1.20 -0.36
C PRO A 116 -7.99 -0.29 0.86
N CYS A 117 -6.98 0.45 1.35
CA CYS A 117 -7.20 1.49 2.38
C CYS A 117 -8.21 2.55 1.93
N GLY A 118 -8.01 3.13 0.74
CA GLY A 118 -8.94 4.14 0.21
C GLY A 118 -10.38 3.62 0.03
N ILE A 119 -10.55 2.33 -0.25
CA ILE A 119 -11.86 1.67 -0.31
C ILE A 119 -12.43 1.46 1.10
N SER A 120 -11.61 1.07 2.08
CA SER A 120 -12.02 0.89 3.48
C SER A 120 -12.45 2.22 4.12
N ASP A 121 -11.63 3.26 3.99
CA ASP A 121 -11.93 4.60 4.50
C ASP A 121 -13.25 5.13 3.92
N TRP A 122 -13.49 4.90 2.62
CA TRP A 122 -14.76 5.25 1.98
C TRP A 122 -15.95 4.45 2.55
N LEU A 123 -15.76 3.17 2.83
CA LEU A 123 -16.79 2.32 3.46
C LEU A 123 -17.12 2.71 4.91
N GLU A 124 -16.19 3.31 5.62
CA GLU A 124 -16.39 3.82 6.98
C GLU A 124 -17.05 5.21 6.95
N GLY A 125 -16.50 6.12 6.14
CA GLY A 125 -16.96 7.51 6.05
C GLY A 125 -18.33 7.69 5.41
N ARG A 126 -18.81 6.75 4.60
CA ARG A 126 -20.12 6.83 3.92
C ARG A 126 -21.34 6.94 4.85
N HIS A 127 -21.24 6.52 6.12
CA HIS A 127 -22.38 6.59 7.04
C HIS A 127 -22.81 8.04 7.31
N SER A 128 -21.87 8.98 7.18
CA SER A 128 -22.12 10.42 7.30
C SER A 128 -22.51 11.09 5.98
N MET A 129 -22.57 10.37 4.85
CA MET A 129 -22.92 10.94 3.54
C MET A 129 -24.44 10.94 3.26
N PRO A 130 -24.96 11.97 2.56
CA PRO A 130 -26.34 12.01 2.07
C PRO A 130 -26.70 10.78 1.21
N ASN A 131 -27.94 10.30 1.31
CA ASN A 131 -28.39 9.06 0.67
C ASN A 131 -28.11 8.97 -0.84
N GLU A 132 -28.25 10.08 -1.56
CA GLU A 132 -28.04 10.16 -3.01
C GLU A 132 -26.57 9.92 -3.40
N ASN A 133 -25.63 10.17 -2.50
CA ASN A 133 -24.19 10.01 -2.73
C ASN A 133 -23.64 8.68 -2.24
N ARG A 134 -24.42 7.88 -1.48
CA ARG A 134 -23.93 6.62 -0.84
C ARG A 134 -23.48 5.53 -1.81
N ARG A 135 -23.82 5.63 -3.09
CA ARG A 135 -23.40 4.69 -4.15
C ARG A 135 -22.37 5.28 -5.12
N ALA A 136 -22.24 6.60 -5.13
CA ALA A 136 -21.18 7.24 -5.88
C ALA A 136 -19.87 7.01 -5.13
N ILE A 137 -18.78 6.85 -5.85
CA ILE A 137 -17.44 6.88 -5.24
C ILE A 137 -17.03 8.31 -4.83
N ALA A 138 -18.00 9.22 -4.69
CA ALA A 138 -17.78 10.58 -4.24
C ALA A 138 -17.17 10.56 -2.83
N GLY A 139 -16.09 11.30 -2.63
CA GLY A 139 -15.33 11.31 -1.39
C GLY A 139 -14.36 10.14 -1.20
N MET A 140 -14.34 9.15 -2.10
CA MET A 140 -13.27 8.14 -2.10
C MET A 140 -11.95 8.80 -2.48
N LYS A 141 -10.88 8.49 -1.73
CA LYS A 141 -9.54 8.96 -2.07
C LYS A 141 -9.02 8.22 -3.31
N LEU A 142 -8.75 8.98 -4.36
CA LEU A 142 -8.18 8.48 -5.62
C LEU A 142 -6.78 9.05 -5.82
N ASN A 143 -5.85 8.18 -6.21
CA ASN A 143 -4.47 8.53 -6.49
C ASN A 143 -4.24 8.53 -8.00
N ALA A 144 -3.43 9.47 -8.51
CA ALA A 144 -3.05 9.46 -9.91
C ALA A 144 -2.19 8.22 -10.22
N PHE A 145 -2.48 7.56 -11.34
CA PHE A 145 -1.68 6.42 -11.78
C PHE A 145 -0.34 6.90 -12.36
N GLU A 146 0.75 6.39 -11.81
CA GLU A 146 2.10 6.55 -12.31
C GLU A 146 2.74 5.16 -12.28
N ALA A 147 3.12 4.61 -13.44
CA ALA A 147 3.53 3.21 -13.54
C ALA A 147 4.64 2.84 -12.53
N SER A 148 5.70 3.66 -12.43
CA SER A 148 6.82 3.48 -11.50
C SER A 148 6.39 3.39 -10.05
N ARG A 149 5.46 4.24 -9.65
CA ARG A 149 4.93 4.28 -8.28
C ARG A 149 3.97 3.13 -8.04
N PHE A 150 3.00 2.95 -8.93
CA PHE A 150 2.00 1.89 -8.80
C PHE A 150 2.64 0.50 -8.77
N SER A 151 3.69 0.25 -9.56
CA SER A 151 4.47 -0.99 -9.52
C SER A 151 5.00 -1.34 -8.12
N ARG A 152 5.47 -0.33 -7.36
CA ARG A 152 5.94 -0.53 -5.98
C ARG A 152 4.79 -0.71 -5.00
N ILE A 153 3.73 0.07 -5.19
CA ILE A 153 2.55 0.03 -4.33
C ILE A 153 1.79 -1.29 -4.47
N SER A 154 1.60 -1.77 -5.70
CA SER A 154 0.96 -3.07 -5.94
C SER A 154 1.78 -4.22 -5.38
N HIS A 155 3.11 -4.14 -5.49
CA HIS A 155 4.03 -5.11 -4.90
C HIS A 155 3.91 -5.13 -3.37
N LEU A 156 4.01 -3.97 -2.70
CA LEU A 156 3.80 -3.83 -1.26
C LEU A 156 2.44 -4.36 -0.79
N TRP A 157 1.36 -3.94 -1.45
CA TRP A 157 0.01 -4.39 -1.13
C TRP A 157 -0.19 -5.89 -1.35
N SER A 158 0.49 -6.49 -2.32
CA SER A 158 0.41 -7.93 -2.56
C SER A 158 1.26 -8.76 -1.61
N ALA A 159 2.28 -8.15 -1.00
CA ALA A 159 3.15 -8.77 0.00
C ALA A 159 2.55 -8.66 1.40
N TYR A 160 2.00 -7.49 1.73
CA TYR A 160 1.57 -7.12 3.09
C TYR A 160 0.14 -6.56 3.14
N PRO A 161 -0.87 -7.18 2.50
CA PRO A 161 -2.20 -6.60 2.38
C PRO A 161 -2.88 -6.37 3.74
N ASN A 162 -2.71 -7.31 4.66
CA ASN A 162 -3.37 -7.29 5.97
C ASN A 162 -2.78 -6.22 6.88
N VAL A 163 -1.45 -6.06 6.83
CA VAL A 163 -0.75 -5.05 7.59
C VAL A 163 -1.12 -3.68 7.04
N LEU A 164 -1.00 -3.46 5.73
CA LEU A 164 -1.23 -2.17 5.11
C LEU A 164 -2.67 -1.66 5.27
N LEU A 165 -3.67 -2.55 5.31
CA LEU A 165 -5.06 -2.15 5.55
C LEU A 165 -5.25 -1.39 6.88
N GLY A 166 -4.44 -1.69 7.89
CA GLY A 166 -4.43 -0.99 9.17
C GLY A 166 -3.59 0.29 9.21
N LEU A 167 -2.81 0.56 8.17
CA LEU A 167 -1.79 1.61 8.12
C LEU A 167 -2.15 2.71 7.12
N SER A 168 -3.32 3.34 7.31
CA SER A 168 -3.80 4.40 6.40
C SER A 168 -2.85 5.60 6.36
N GLY A 169 -2.09 5.89 7.43
CA GLY A 169 -1.02 6.89 7.43
C GLY A 169 0.06 6.58 6.38
N LEU A 170 0.57 5.36 6.40
CA LEU A 170 1.58 4.88 5.47
C LEU A 170 1.06 4.82 4.03
N ASP A 171 -0.15 4.30 3.80
CA ASP A 171 -0.75 4.28 2.45
C ASP A 171 -0.83 5.71 1.88
N ARG A 172 -1.30 6.68 2.67
CA ARG A 172 -1.36 8.09 2.24
C ARG A 172 0.01 8.63 1.86
N ALA A 173 1.06 8.23 2.57
CA ALA A 173 2.42 8.68 2.32
C ALA A 173 3.05 8.09 1.06
N LEU A 174 2.80 6.81 0.77
CA LEU A 174 3.21 6.17 -0.48
C LEU A 174 2.69 6.92 -1.72
N HIS A 175 1.56 7.63 -1.57
CA HIS A 175 0.96 8.45 -2.62
C HIS A 175 1.30 9.94 -2.56
N GLY A 176 1.90 10.42 -1.46
CA GLY A 176 2.24 11.83 -1.27
C GLY A 176 3.33 12.32 -2.24
N CYS A 177 3.26 13.60 -2.61
CA CYS A 177 4.36 14.31 -3.29
C CYS A 177 5.23 15.11 -2.31
N LEU A 178 4.85 15.15 -1.03
CA LEU A 178 5.60 15.81 0.02
C LEU A 178 6.65 14.84 0.55
N HIS A 179 7.87 15.33 0.73
CA HIS A 179 8.87 14.61 1.51
C HIS A 179 8.31 14.47 2.92
N PRO A 180 8.05 13.24 3.39
CA PRO A 180 7.63 13.08 4.77
C PRO A 180 8.71 13.65 5.67
N ASP A 181 8.29 14.34 6.72
CA ASP A 181 9.24 14.70 7.76
C ASP A 181 9.64 13.44 8.55
N TRP A 182 10.71 13.55 9.33
CA TRP A 182 11.24 12.40 10.07
C TRP A 182 10.26 11.83 11.10
N THR A 183 9.32 12.64 11.58
CA THR A 183 8.28 12.25 12.55
C THR A 183 7.25 11.35 11.90
N ASP A 184 6.88 11.63 10.65
CA ASP A 184 5.99 10.78 9.87
C ASP A 184 6.64 9.40 9.62
N VAL A 185 7.94 9.41 9.28
CA VAL A 185 8.70 8.19 8.97
C VAL A 185 8.86 7.30 10.21
N SER A 186 9.24 7.87 11.36
CA SER A 186 9.31 7.11 12.62
C SER A 186 7.94 6.57 13.02
N GLY A 187 6.87 7.37 12.82
CA GLY A 187 5.48 6.95 12.96
C GLY A 187 5.18 5.66 12.21
N TRP A 188 5.50 5.59 10.91
CA TRP A 188 5.21 4.39 10.11
C TRP A 188 6.06 3.19 10.50
N ILE A 189 7.35 3.39 10.82
CA ILE A 189 8.21 2.29 11.29
C ILE A 189 7.63 1.70 12.59
N SER A 190 7.22 2.54 13.53
CA SER A 190 6.55 2.10 14.76
C SER A 190 5.25 1.38 14.46
N GLU A 191 4.40 1.90 13.57
CA GLU A 191 3.14 1.25 13.20
C GLU A 191 3.36 -0.12 12.54
N ILE A 192 4.35 -0.24 11.63
CA ILE A 192 4.75 -1.51 11.01
C ILE A 192 5.22 -2.49 12.10
N ALA A 193 6.12 -2.05 12.98
CA ALA A 193 6.63 -2.87 14.07
C ALA A 193 5.51 -3.36 15.00
N LEU A 194 4.57 -2.46 15.37
CA LEU A 194 3.41 -2.79 16.21
C LEU A 194 2.44 -3.75 15.53
N GLY A 195 2.19 -3.59 14.22
CA GLY A 195 1.39 -4.52 13.42
C GLY A 195 2.00 -5.92 13.44
N TRP A 196 3.32 -6.01 13.30
CA TRP A 196 4.07 -7.26 13.35
C TRP A 196 4.11 -7.89 14.74
N PHE A 197 4.30 -7.11 15.80
CA PHE A 197 4.26 -7.62 17.18
C PHE A 197 2.88 -8.19 17.54
N ASN A 198 1.80 -7.55 17.06
CA ASN A 198 0.44 -8.08 17.21
C ASN A 198 0.24 -9.41 16.48
N VAL A 199 0.74 -9.51 15.24
CA VAL A 199 0.67 -10.72 14.42
C VAL A 199 1.42 -11.89 15.07
N ALA A 200 2.59 -11.63 15.64
CA ALA A 200 3.43 -12.66 16.26
C ALA A 200 2.83 -13.25 17.55
N SER A 201 1.66 -12.79 18.02
CA SER A 201 0.98 -13.27 19.24
C SER A 201 1.93 -13.35 20.44
N ILE A 202 2.80 -12.35 20.57
CA ILE A 202 3.81 -12.31 21.62
C ILE A 202 3.08 -12.17 22.95
N GLY A 203 3.12 -13.24 23.76
CA GLY A 203 2.63 -13.22 25.12
C GLY A 203 3.48 -12.29 26.00
N ASN A 204 2.90 -11.84 27.12
CA ASN A 204 3.47 -10.86 28.04
C ASN A 204 4.89 -11.19 28.55
N ASP A 205 5.32 -12.46 28.48
CA ASP A 205 6.54 -12.96 29.12
C ASP A 205 7.83 -12.80 28.28
N ASP A 206 7.74 -12.50 26.98
CA ASP A 206 8.91 -12.39 26.07
C ASP A 206 9.25 -10.95 25.65
N THR A 207 8.62 -9.95 26.28
CA THR A 207 8.74 -8.53 25.88
C THR A 207 10.17 -7.99 25.89
N GLY A 208 11.01 -8.36 26.87
CA GLY A 208 12.41 -7.96 26.91
C GLY A 208 13.29 -8.59 25.81
N TYR A 209 13.00 -9.84 25.43
CA TYR A 209 13.69 -10.53 24.34
C TYR A 209 13.37 -9.86 23.00
N TRP A 210 12.09 -9.58 22.76
CA TRP A 210 11.63 -8.91 21.55
C TRP A 210 12.01 -7.44 21.47
N TRP A 211 12.14 -6.74 22.60
CA TRP A 211 12.68 -5.38 22.63
C TRP A 211 14.14 -5.36 22.20
N SER A 212 14.97 -6.27 22.70
CA SER A 212 16.37 -6.40 22.26
C SER A 212 16.48 -6.71 20.76
N LYS A 213 15.55 -7.51 20.21
CA LYS A 213 15.45 -7.82 18.77
C LYS A 213 14.79 -6.70 17.95
N GLY A 214 13.94 -5.90 18.57
CA GLY A 214 13.35 -4.68 18.04
C GLY A 214 14.40 -3.61 17.86
N SER A 215 15.30 -3.43 18.82
CA SER A 215 16.47 -2.55 18.69
C SER A 215 17.36 -2.96 17.51
N ASP A 216 17.68 -4.26 17.35
CA ASP A 216 18.37 -4.78 16.15
C ASP A 216 17.59 -4.50 14.84
N PHE A 217 16.27 -4.59 14.89
CA PHE A 217 15.36 -4.30 13.77
C PHE A 217 15.38 -2.82 13.39
N PHE A 218 15.34 -1.91 14.38
CA PHE A 218 15.44 -0.47 14.15
C PHE A 218 16.85 -0.09 13.66
N ASP A 219 17.88 -0.73 14.18
CA ASP A 219 19.27 -0.66 13.68
C ASP A 219 19.39 -1.05 12.22
N THR A 220 18.71 -2.12 11.84
CA THR A 220 18.71 -2.62 10.47
C THR A 220 17.89 -1.69 9.56
N ALA A 221 16.74 -1.21 10.04
CA ALA A 221 15.91 -0.22 9.33
C ALA A 221 16.66 1.09 9.08
N ALA A 222 17.32 1.63 10.11
CA ALA A 222 18.17 2.81 10.04
C ALA A 222 19.31 2.67 9.01
N ARG A 223 19.99 1.51 9.01
CA ARG A 223 21.05 1.19 8.04
C ARG A 223 20.52 1.02 6.62
N ALA A 224 19.37 0.35 6.46
CA ALA A 224 18.71 0.18 5.16
C ALA A 224 18.30 1.53 4.55
N MET A 225 17.92 2.48 5.41
CA MET A 225 17.60 3.86 5.04
C MET A 225 18.83 4.72 4.70
N ARG A 226 20.06 4.20 4.84
CA ARG A 226 21.33 4.92 4.64
C ARG A 226 21.39 6.24 5.41
N LEU A 227 20.91 6.20 6.66
CA LEU A 227 20.91 7.33 7.58
C LEU A 227 22.30 7.48 8.18
N ASP A 228 23.25 8.03 7.42
CA ASP A 228 24.56 8.42 7.96
C ASP A 228 24.52 9.80 8.65
N GLU A 229 23.33 10.36 8.92
CA GLU A 229 23.19 11.70 9.51
C GLU A 229 22.98 11.69 11.03
N PRO A 230 23.57 12.67 11.76
CA PRO A 230 23.39 12.83 13.20
C PRO A 230 21.91 13.09 13.51
N GLY A 231 21.32 12.27 14.38
CA GLY A 231 19.88 12.31 14.72
C GLY A 231 19.25 10.93 14.95
N LEU A 232 19.98 9.85 14.64
CA LEU A 232 19.55 8.48 14.89
C LEU A 232 19.21 8.21 16.37
N GLU A 233 20.00 8.73 17.31
CA GLU A 233 19.76 8.55 18.76
C GLU A 233 18.38 9.09 19.20
N GLU A 234 17.97 10.25 18.66
CA GLU A 234 16.66 10.85 18.94
C GLU A 234 15.52 10.07 18.27
N VAL A 235 15.80 9.44 17.12
CA VAL A 235 14.86 8.53 16.45
C VAL A 235 14.70 7.24 17.24
N TYR A 236 15.78 6.64 17.77
CA TYR A 236 15.68 5.47 18.66
C TYR A 236 14.93 5.77 19.94
N GLN A 237 15.22 6.90 20.60
CA GLN A 237 14.50 7.32 21.81
C GLN A 237 13.03 7.63 21.52
N SER A 238 12.72 8.34 20.43
CA SER A 238 11.32 8.58 20.04
C SER A 238 10.59 7.31 19.65
N LEU A 239 11.23 6.36 18.96
CA LEU A 239 10.64 5.07 18.60
C LEU A 239 10.43 4.19 19.83
N GLU A 240 11.36 4.22 20.80
CA GLU A 240 11.22 3.55 22.09
C GLU A 240 10.05 4.11 22.89
N GLU A 241 10.01 5.43 23.08
CA GLU A 241 8.92 6.10 23.76
C GLU A 241 7.58 5.91 23.05
N MET A 242 7.52 6.02 21.71
CA MET A 242 6.30 5.83 20.93
C MET A 242 5.83 4.37 20.96
N THR A 243 6.75 3.40 20.91
CA THR A 243 6.37 1.99 20.99
C THR A 243 5.89 1.64 22.40
N GLN A 244 6.56 2.14 23.44
CA GLN A 244 6.08 2.00 24.83
C GLN A 244 4.74 2.70 25.04
N GLN A 245 4.53 3.90 24.49
CA GLN A 245 3.26 4.65 24.54
C GLN A 245 2.16 4.01 23.71
N ALA A 246 2.47 3.32 22.61
CA ALA A 246 1.48 2.59 21.81
C ALA A 246 1.11 1.23 22.45
N LEU A 247 2.03 0.64 23.21
CA LEU A 247 1.82 -0.60 23.96
C LEU A 247 1.13 -0.35 25.32
N ALA A 248 1.38 0.78 25.99
CA ALA A 248 0.86 1.09 27.33
C ALA A 248 -0.69 1.15 27.45
N PRO A 249 -1.45 1.73 26.50
CA PRO A 249 -2.92 1.72 26.52
C PRO A 249 -3.51 0.32 26.29
N ARG A 250 -2.80 -0.55 25.55
CA ARG A 250 -3.23 -1.92 25.24
C ARG A 250 -3.14 -2.85 26.46
N TRP A 251 -2.25 -2.56 27.39
CA TRP A 251 -2.07 -3.32 28.63
C TRP A 251 -3.14 -3.04 29.70
N SER A 252 -3.93 -1.97 29.57
CA SER A 252 -4.89 -1.56 30.60
C SER A 252 -6.37 -1.72 30.23
N THR A 253 -6.73 -1.89 28.96
CA THR A 253 -8.15 -1.74 28.55
C THR A 253 -8.73 -2.82 27.64
N GLY A 254 -8.00 -3.86 27.24
CA GLY A 254 -8.59 -4.95 26.45
C GLY A 254 -9.13 -4.50 25.07
N TRP A 255 -8.57 -3.43 24.50
CA TRP A 255 -8.94 -2.94 23.18
C TRP A 255 -8.40 -3.89 22.10
N ASP A 256 -9.28 -4.78 21.66
CA ASP A 256 -9.24 -5.35 20.32
C ASP A 256 -9.39 -4.19 19.32
N LEU A 257 -8.32 -3.86 18.60
CA LEU A 257 -8.27 -2.65 17.76
C LEU A 257 -9.24 -2.67 16.58
N GLY A 258 -10.07 -3.71 16.42
CA GLY A 258 -10.92 -3.87 15.25
C GLY A 258 -10.13 -3.93 13.95
N LEU A 259 -8.79 -3.95 14.00
CA LEU A 259 -7.93 -4.41 12.93
C LEU A 259 -8.27 -5.89 12.80
N PRO A 260 -8.95 -6.33 11.74
CA PRO A 260 -8.99 -7.74 11.46
C PRO A 260 -7.55 -8.07 11.06
N VAL A 261 -6.73 -8.43 12.06
CA VAL A 261 -5.40 -8.99 11.88
C VAL A 261 -5.64 -10.32 11.20
N GLY A 262 -5.82 -10.24 9.87
CA GLY A 262 -6.10 -11.35 9.01
C GLY A 262 -4.97 -12.33 9.16
N VAL A 263 -5.26 -13.43 9.86
CA VAL A 263 -4.67 -14.76 9.73
C VAL A 263 -3.26 -14.77 9.09
N TYR A 264 -2.27 -14.20 9.78
CA TYR A 264 -0.94 -14.80 9.70
C TYR A 264 -1.08 -16.09 10.50
N THR A 265 -1.27 -17.17 9.74
CA THR A 265 -1.50 -18.51 10.25
C THR A 265 -0.56 -18.82 11.41
N LYS A 266 -1.16 -19.26 12.52
CA LYS A 266 -0.54 -19.86 13.71
C LYS A 266 0.84 -20.47 13.42
N LYS A 267 1.86 -20.04 14.18
CA LYS A 267 3.24 -20.57 14.23
C LYS A 267 4.21 -20.09 13.14
N ALA A 268 4.28 -18.79 12.87
CA ALA A 268 5.49 -18.24 12.27
C ALA A 268 6.59 -18.14 13.34
N ASP A 269 7.77 -18.67 13.04
CA ASP A 269 8.95 -18.56 13.90
C ASP A 269 9.30 -17.07 14.12
N PRO A 270 9.66 -16.67 15.35
CA PRO A 270 10.08 -15.30 15.67
C PRO A 270 11.03 -14.63 14.68
N ASP A 271 12.06 -15.34 14.22
CA ASP A 271 13.05 -14.79 13.31
C ASP A 271 12.48 -14.59 11.89
N SER A 272 11.54 -15.46 11.49
CA SER A 272 10.81 -15.29 10.23
C SER A 272 9.94 -14.03 10.25
N CYS A 273 9.22 -13.76 11.34
CA CYS A 273 8.43 -12.55 11.50
C CYS A 273 9.30 -11.29 11.47
N ARG A 274 10.44 -11.32 12.18
CA ARG A 274 11.41 -10.22 12.17
C ARG A 274 11.95 -9.96 10.76
N THR A 275 12.37 -11.01 10.06
CA THR A 275 12.92 -10.90 8.70
C THR A 275 11.88 -10.30 7.75
N ASP A 276 10.62 -10.73 7.84
CA ASP A 276 9.57 -10.21 6.98
C ASP A 276 9.21 -8.75 7.28
N ALA A 277 9.23 -8.36 8.56
CA ALA A 277 9.08 -6.96 8.95
C ALA A 277 10.22 -6.08 8.40
N VAL A 278 11.48 -6.55 8.44
CA VAL A 278 12.61 -5.82 7.86
C VAL A 278 12.43 -5.68 6.35
N ASN A 279 12.05 -6.76 5.67
CA ASN A 279 11.78 -6.73 4.23
C ASN A 279 10.66 -5.72 3.90
N MET A 280 9.58 -5.69 4.67
CA MET A 280 8.50 -4.72 4.50
C MET A 280 9.01 -3.28 4.63
N ILE A 281 9.83 -3.00 5.64
CA ILE A 281 10.47 -1.69 5.82
C ILE A 281 11.32 -1.33 4.60
N GLU A 282 12.20 -2.23 4.18
CA GLU A 282 13.07 -2.00 3.02
C GLU A 282 12.25 -1.71 1.76
N GLU A 283 11.17 -2.47 1.54
CA GLU A 283 10.26 -2.28 0.42
C GLU A 283 9.53 -0.93 0.52
N VAL A 284 9.01 -0.56 1.70
CA VAL A 284 8.36 0.73 1.95
C VAL A 284 9.30 1.89 1.64
N PHE A 285 10.53 1.85 2.15
CA PHE A 285 11.52 2.91 1.90
C PHE A 285 11.99 2.94 0.46
N SER A 286 12.02 1.78 -0.21
CA SER A 286 12.23 1.75 -1.65
C SER A 286 11.07 2.46 -2.37
N ALA A 287 9.83 2.33 -1.89
CA ALA A 287 8.65 2.90 -2.53
C ALA A 287 8.46 4.40 -2.28
N LEU A 288 8.97 4.91 -1.16
CA LEU A 288 8.85 6.33 -0.82
C LEU A 288 9.63 7.23 -1.79
N PRO A 289 9.10 8.42 -2.13
CA PRO A 289 9.83 9.41 -2.92
C PRO A 289 11.12 9.82 -2.19
N ARG A 290 12.28 9.56 -2.81
CA ARG A 290 13.56 10.01 -2.22
C ARG A 290 13.60 11.54 -2.19
N PRO A 291 14.12 12.15 -1.10
CA PRO A 291 14.43 13.57 -1.10
C PRO A 291 15.31 13.89 -2.29
N ALA A 292 14.95 14.93 -3.05
CA ALA A 292 15.84 15.47 -4.05
C ALA A 292 17.14 15.80 -3.31
N ARG A 293 18.24 15.08 -3.62
CA ARG A 293 19.55 15.32 -3.00
C ARG A 293 19.79 16.82 -3.05
N ARG A 294 19.74 17.49 -1.89
CA ARG A 294 20.13 18.90 -1.80
C ARG A 294 21.53 18.93 -2.37
N LYS A 295 21.70 19.50 -3.56
CA LYS A 295 23.02 19.84 -4.07
C LYS A 295 23.55 20.84 -3.06
N THR A 296 24.31 20.37 -2.08
CA THR A 296 25.15 21.22 -1.26
C THR A 296 25.98 21.99 -2.28
N LYS A 297 25.63 23.27 -2.49
CA LYS A 297 26.50 24.19 -3.20
C LYS A 297 27.79 24.13 -2.42
N ARG A 298 28.78 23.37 -2.92
CA ARG A 298 30.17 23.53 -2.51
C ARG A 298 30.44 25.00 -2.77
N ARG A 299 30.40 25.82 -1.71
CA ARG A 299 30.96 27.16 -1.76
C ARG A 299 32.42 26.90 -2.05
N HIS A 300 32.83 27.09 -3.31
CA HIS A 300 34.23 27.25 -3.63
C HIS A 300 34.66 28.49 -2.84
N PHE A 301 35.28 28.24 -1.68
CA PHE A 301 36.10 29.23 -1.00
C PHE A 301 37.22 29.54 -1.99
N PHE A 302 37.09 30.67 -2.67
CA PHE A 302 38.25 31.31 -3.27
C PHE A 302 39.05 31.90 -2.10
N PRO A 303 40.27 31.41 -1.80
CA PRO A 303 41.14 32.12 -0.89
C PRO A 303 41.44 33.48 -1.52
N GLY A 304 41.20 34.55 -0.76
CA GLY A 304 41.39 35.92 -1.20
C GLY A 304 42.83 36.19 -1.64
N ALA A 305 42.94 37.02 -2.67
CA ALA A 305 44.15 37.78 -3.00
C ALA A 305 44.24 39.04 -2.12
#